data_AF-A0A1H6ZXW0-F1
#
_entry.id   AF-A0A1H6ZXW0-F1
#
_cell.length_a   1.000
_cell.length_b   1.000
_cell.length_c   1.000
_cell.angle_alpha   90.00
_cell.angle_beta   90.00
_cell.angle_gamma   90.00
#
_symmetry.space_group_name_H-M   'P 1'
#
loop_
_entity.id
_entity.type
_entity.pdbx_description
1 polymer ?
#
loop_
_entity_poly.entity_id
_entity_poly.type
_entity_poly.pdbx_seq_one_letter_code
_entity_poly.pdbx_strand_id
1 'polypeptide(L)'
;MTTKQRVSEEQRRQVLELRRRMSLREVATATGLPLGTVKTLVSRSGAFRDNLEHRAFFTLPPFRPSASTGLSTRTAPPQRAITGDKEVDALLWLRECIETGDEALIGLALEASKRIATPHRELDQRFREWEARPYRLGLKPGIPPFRFHGLHELEGLAKESLALAKDRAEAAGRFGNVNADTDQEHWCCVVLAGMEPDDFGLYDGDEVAERFKAHPDRLPHTLADCLHELDYWRDLWRLRRASRESPGAYAYEGPGEASARRFFVEDRLAEIRPRNRDEAKAVLRHANIRDLLNGAKGDAILENLIG
;
A
#
# COMPACT_ATOMS: atom_id res chain seq x y z
N MET A 1 41.36 -19.41 36.88
CA MET A 1 40.09 -20.06 36.48
C MET A 1 38.97 -19.06 36.65
N THR A 2 38.56 -18.38 35.57
CA THR A 2 37.50 -17.36 35.64
C THR A 2 36.16 -18.07 35.64
N THR A 3 35.55 -18.19 36.80
CA THR A 3 34.20 -18.73 36.99
C THR A 3 33.23 -17.94 36.11
N LYS A 4 32.67 -18.57 35.08
CA LYS A 4 31.60 -17.97 34.26
C LYS A 4 30.43 -17.68 35.19
N GLN A 5 30.31 -16.43 35.63
CA GLN A 5 29.20 -15.97 36.46
C GLN A 5 27.92 -16.22 35.68
N ARG A 6 27.07 -17.09 36.22
CA ARG A 6 25.81 -17.50 35.58
C ARG A 6 24.86 -16.31 35.70
N VAL A 7 24.47 -15.73 34.57
CA VAL A 7 23.51 -14.61 34.53
C VAL A 7 22.22 -15.04 35.21
N SER A 8 21.71 -14.23 36.15
CA SER A 8 20.46 -14.52 36.85
C SER A 8 19.23 -14.31 35.95
N GLU A 9 18.10 -14.93 36.27
CA GLU A 9 16.84 -14.71 35.54
C GLU A 9 16.35 -13.26 35.67
N GLU A 10 16.65 -12.58 36.77
CA GLU A 10 16.35 -11.16 36.97
C GLU A 10 17.18 -10.26 36.03
N GLN A 11 18.48 -10.53 35.92
CA GLN A 11 19.35 -9.86 34.95
C GLN A 11 18.92 -10.13 33.51
N ARG A 12 18.44 -11.35 33.22
CA ARG A 12 17.88 -11.68 31.91
C ARG A 12 16.62 -10.87 31.61
N ARG A 13 15.68 -10.75 32.56
CA ARG A 13 14.48 -9.91 32.40
C ARG A 13 14.84 -8.44 32.19
N GLN A 14 15.76 -7.91 33.00
CA GLN A 14 16.24 -6.54 32.89
C GLN A 14 16.88 -6.26 31.52
N VAL A 15 17.72 -7.16 31.01
CA VAL A 15 18.30 -7.05 29.66
C VAL A 15 17.22 -7.00 28.57
N LEU A 16 16.19 -7.84 28.67
CA LEU A 16 15.12 -7.89 27.69
C LEU A 16 14.23 -6.65 27.74
N GLU A 17 13.94 -6.13 28.94
CA GLU A 17 13.19 -4.90 29.12
C GLU A 17 13.94 -3.68 28.58
N LEU A 18 15.21 -3.50 28.95
CA LEU A 18 16.04 -2.41 28.45
C LEU A 18 16.20 -2.49 26.94
N ARG A 19 16.35 -3.68 26.36
CA ARG A 19 16.47 -3.86 24.91
C ARG A 19 15.25 -3.36 24.13
N ARG A 20 14.06 -3.30 24.72
CA ARG A 20 12.88 -2.73 24.06
C ARG A 20 13.03 -1.25 23.77
N ARG A 21 13.83 -0.52 24.56
CA ARG A 21 13.98 0.95 24.47
C ARG A 21 15.38 1.39 24.01
N MET A 22 16.39 0.57 24.26
CA MET A 22 17.81 0.89 24.07
C MET A 22 18.48 -0.04 23.04
N SER A 23 19.55 0.44 22.42
CA SER A 23 20.42 -0.37 21.56
C SER A 23 21.19 -1.42 22.38
N LEU A 24 21.67 -2.48 21.71
CA LEU A 24 22.45 -3.54 22.36
C LEU A 24 23.70 -3.02 23.10
N ARG A 25 24.31 -1.93 22.60
CA ARG A 25 25.48 -1.30 23.24
C ARG A 25 25.08 -0.55 24.51
N GLU A 26 24.01 0.22 24.44
CA GLU A 26 23.50 0.95 25.61
C GLU A 26 23.00 0.00 26.70
N VAL A 27 22.35 -1.11 26.33
CA VAL A 27 21.97 -2.17 27.30
C VAL A 27 23.20 -2.77 27.96
N ALA A 28 24.27 -3.04 27.20
CA ALA A 28 25.53 -3.55 27.76
C ALA A 28 26.16 -2.56 28.74
N THR A 29 26.17 -1.27 28.41
CA THR A 29 26.63 -0.21 29.30
C THR A 29 25.77 -0.11 30.56
N ALA A 30 24.44 -0.10 30.42
CA ALA A 30 23.50 0.06 31.54
C ALA A 30 23.48 -1.14 32.49
N THR A 31 23.70 -2.35 31.98
CA THR A 31 23.70 -3.59 32.78
C THR A 31 25.10 -4.01 33.26
N GLY A 32 26.15 -3.36 32.76
CA GLY A 32 27.55 -3.77 32.98
C GLY A 32 27.92 -5.13 32.36
N LEU A 33 27.03 -5.73 31.55
CA LEU A 33 27.27 -7.03 30.94
C LEU A 33 28.06 -6.91 29.63
N PRO A 34 28.96 -7.86 29.32
CA PRO A 34 29.62 -7.89 28.01
C PRO A 34 28.60 -7.93 26.87
N LEU A 35 28.85 -7.15 25.80
CA LEU A 35 27.96 -7.08 24.64
C LEU A 35 27.62 -8.45 24.04
N GLY A 36 28.57 -9.40 24.04
CA GLY A 36 28.35 -10.77 23.57
C GLY A 36 27.33 -11.53 24.43
N THR A 37 27.34 -11.31 25.74
CA THR A 37 26.36 -11.90 26.68
C THR A 37 24.98 -11.32 26.44
N VAL A 38 24.86 -9.99 26.33
CA VAL A 38 23.59 -9.31 25.99
C VAL A 38 23.00 -9.83 24.68
N LYS A 39 23.81 -9.91 23.60
CA LYS A 39 23.40 -10.48 22.32
C LYS A 39 22.88 -11.92 22.46
N THR A 40 23.56 -12.74 23.25
CA THR A 40 23.17 -14.14 23.47
C THR A 40 21.86 -14.24 24.23
N LEU A 41 21.65 -13.44 25.27
CA LEU A 41 20.42 -13.41 26.06
C LEU A 41 19.21 -12.97 25.21
N VAL A 42 19.40 -11.90 24.42
CA VAL A 42 18.40 -11.37 23.49
C VAL A 42 18.05 -12.38 22.39
N SER A 43 19.07 -13.03 21.80
CA SER A 43 18.85 -14.02 20.74
C SER A 43 18.11 -15.28 21.24
N ARG A 44 18.46 -15.76 22.44
CA ARG A 44 17.87 -16.97 23.04
C ARG A 44 16.50 -16.74 23.68
N SER A 45 16.10 -15.50 23.95
CA SER A 45 14.77 -15.23 24.51
C SER A 45 13.65 -15.42 23.50
N GLY A 46 13.95 -15.33 22.20
CA GLY A 46 12.93 -15.36 21.15
C GLY A 46 12.03 -14.12 21.09
N ALA A 47 12.11 -13.22 22.08
CA ALA A 47 11.23 -12.06 22.24
C ALA A 47 11.36 -10.99 21.14
N PHE A 48 12.41 -11.09 20.32
CA PHE A 48 12.69 -10.18 19.19
C PHE A 48 12.72 -10.93 17.85
N ARG A 49 12.08 -12.11 17.81
CA ARG A 49 11.82 -12.83 16.57
C ARG A 49 10.50 -12.36 15.98
N ASP A 50 10.40 -12.54 14.67
CA ASP A 50 9.22 -12.21 13.88
C ASP A 50 7.99 -12.95 14.44
N ASN A 51 6.86 -12.27 14.49
CA ASN A 51 5.60 -12.88 14.92
C ASN A 51 4.98 -13.67 13.75
N LEU A 52 5.13 -14.99 13.78
CA LEU A 52 4.63 -15.87 12.71
C LEU A 52 3.10 -15.91 12.64
N GLU A 53 2.39 -15.81 13.77
CA GLU A 53 0.92 -15.81 13.80
C GLU A 53 0.36 -14.52 13.20
N HIS A 54 0.99 -13.39 13.51
CA HIS A 54 0.70 -12.10 12.87
C HIS A 54 0.95 -12.16 11.36
N ARG A 55 2.09 -12.67 10.90
CA ARG A 55 2.39 -12.77 9.46
C ARG A 55 1.41 -13.66 8.72
N ALA A 56 1.08 -14.82 9.30
CA ALA A 56 0.12 -15.73 8.72
C ALA A 56 -1.27 -15.08 8.60
N PHE A 57 -1.66 -14.26 9.59
CA PHE A 57 -2.92 -13.53 9.57
C PHE A 57 -2.92 -12.41 8.53
N PHE A 58 -1.89 -11.56 8.47
CA PHE A 58 -1.77 -10.49 7.47
C PHE A 58 -1.12 -10.98 6.18
N THR A 59 -1.75 -11.96 5.53
CA THR A 59 -1.33 -12.48 4.22
C THR A 59 -2.54 -12.57 3.30
N LEU A 60 -2.39 -12.07 2.06
CA LEU A 60 -3.44 -12.18 1.05
C LEU A 60 -3.72 -13.65 0.71
N PRO A 61 -4.96 -14.00 0.33
CA PRO A 61 -5.28 -15.33 -0.15
C PRO A 61 -4.32 -15.79 -1.27
N PRO A 62 -3.95 -17.09 -1.30
CA PRO A 62 -3.03 -17.59 -2.32
C PRO A 62 -3.64 -17.43 -3.71
N PHE A 63 -2.81 -17.06 -4.68
CA PHE A 63 -3.23 -16.95 -6.07
C PHE A 63 -3.63 -18.32 -6.62
N ARG A 64 -4.82 -18.39 -7.21
CA ARG A 64 -5.35 -19.57 -7.90
C ARG A 64 -5.48 -19.23 -9.38
N PRO A 65 -4.69 -19.85 -10.27
CA PRO A 65 -4.85 -19.61 -11.70
C PRO A 65 -6.24 -20.06 -12.14
N SER A 66 -6.86 -19.27 -13.01
CA SER A 66 -8.13 -19.68 -13.63
C SER A 66 -7.92 -20.96 -14.43
N ALA A 67 -8.80 -21.94 -14.24
CA ALA A 67 -8.81 -23.19 -15.03
C ALA A 67 -9.39 -22.99 -16.45
N SER A 68 -9.85 -21.77 -16.78
CA SER A 68 -10.44 -21.47 -18.08
C SER A 68 -9.36 -21.44 -19.17
N THR A 69 -9.50 -22.32 -20.16
CA THR A 69 -8.74 -22.32 -21.42
C THR A 69 -9.50 -21.64 -22.56
N GLY A 70 -10.60 -20.92 -22.24
CA GLY A 70 -11.40 -20.22 -23.23
C GLY A 70 -10.58 -19.11 -23.90
N LEU A 71 -10.57 -19.09 -25.23
CA LEU A 71 -9.97 -17.98 -25.99
C LEU A 71 -10.71 -16.69 -25.64
N SER A 72 -10.00 -15.73 -25.05
CA SER A 72 -10.54 -14.40 -24.83
C SER A 72 -10.72 -13.70 -26.17
N THR A 73 -11.95 -13.31 -26.49
CA THR A 73 -12.25 -12.56 -27.71
C THR A 73 -11.81 -11.11 -27.55
N ARG A 74 -10.79 -10.72 -28.33
CA ARG A 74 -10.34 -9.32 -28.38
C ARG A 74 -11.40 -8.49 -29.09
N THR A 75 -12.08 -7.63 -28.34
CA THR A 75 -13.09 -6.72 -28.88
C THR A 75 -12.60 -5.30 -28.74
N ALA A 76 -12.31 -4.65 -29.87
CA ALA A 76 -11.99 -3.22 -29.87
C ALA A 76 -13.26 -2.40 -29.56
N PRO A 77 -13.13 -1.28 -28.82
CA PRO A 77 -14.25 -0.38 -28.60
C PRO A 77 -14.76 0.21 -29.93
N PRO A 78 -16.05 0.58 -30.03
CA PRO A 78 -16.59 1.20 -31.23
C PRO A 78 -16.03 2.61 -31.44
N GLN A 79 -15.73 2.98 -32.68
CA GLN A 79 -15.36 4.35 -33.04
C GLN A 79 -16.57 5.28 -32.91
N ARG A 80 -16.36 6.48 -32.36
CA ARG A 80 -17.41 7.46 -32.08
C ARG A 80 -16.96 8.86 -32.50
N ALA A 81 -17.90 9.64 -33.02
CA ALA A 81 -17.71 11.07 -33.29
C ALA A 81 -18.20 11.87 -32.07
N ILE A 82 -17.28 12.30 -31.19
CA ILE A 82 -17.59 12.95 -29.91
C ILE A 82 -17.49 14.47 -30.07
N THR A 83 -16.36 14.93 -30.60
CA THR A 83 -16.03 16.35 -30.74
C THR A 83 -16.40 16.89 -32.12
N GLY A 84 -16.47 16.02 -33.13
CA GLY A 84 -16.63 16.38 -34.53
C GLY A 84 -15.30 16.69 -35.23
N ASP A 85 -14.18 16.77 -34.50
CA ASP A 85 -12.83 16.79 -35.05
C ASP A 85 -12.34 15.35 -35.21
N LYS A 86 -12.08 14.94 -36.46
CA LYS A 86 -11.71 13.57 -36.80
C LYS A 86 -10.39 13.13 -36.15
N GLU A 87 -9.42 14.02 -35.99
CA GLU A 87 -8.12 13.67 -35.40
C GLU A 87 -8.24 13.54 -33.89
N VAL A 88 -8.99 14.45 -33.24
CA VAL A 88 -9.28 14.38 -31.81
C VAL A 88 -10.11 13.13 -31.47
N ASP A 89 -11.16 12.86 -32.24
CA ASP A 89 -12.01 11.67 -32.06
C ASP A 89 -11.24 10.36 -32.29
N ALA A 90 -10.31 10.34 -33.26
CA ALA A 90 -9.42 9.21 -33.45
C ALA A 90 -8.49 9.01 -32.23
N LEU A 91 -7.89 10.09 -31.70
CA LEU A 91 -7.02 10.02 -30.53
C LEU A 91 -7.77 9.56 -29.27
N LEU A 92 -9.01 10.01 -29.09
CA LEU A 92 -9.91 9.55 -28.03
C LEU A 92 -10.22 8.06 -28.14
N TRP A 93 -10.48 7.56 -29.35
CA TRP A 93 -10.71 6.13 -29.57
C TRP A 93 -9.45 5.28 -29.33
N LEU A 94 -8.27 5.76 -29.75
CA LEU A 94 -7.00 5.09 -29.45
C LEU A 94 -6.73 5.01 -27.95
N ARG A 95 -7.05 6.08 -27.22
CA ARG A 95 -7.03 6.10 -25.77
C ARG A 95 -7.98 5.06 -25.17
N GLU A 96 -9.21 4.96 -25.66
CA GLU A 96 -10.19 3.96 -25.19
C GLU A 96 -9.68 2.53 -25.46
N CYS A 97 -9.01 2.29 -26.60
CA CYS A 97 -8.36 1.02 -26.90
C CYS A 97 -7.25 0.71 -25.88
N ILE A 98 -6.49 1.72 -25.45
CA ILE A 98 -5.43 1.55 -24.45
C ILE A 98 -6.01 1.20 -23.08
N GLU A 99 -7.08 1.89 -22.67
CA GLU A 99 -7.78 1.69 -21.39
C GLU A 99 -8.40 0.29 -21.23
N THR A 100 -8.55 -0.46 -22.33
CA THR A 100 -8.96 -1.88 -22.27
C THR A 100 -7.97 -2.75 -21.49
N GLY A 101 -6.68 -2.41 -21.49
CA GLY A 101 -5.63 -3.20 -20.87
C GLY A 101 -5.17 -4.41 -21.70
N ASP A 102 -5.68 -4.61 -22.93
CA ASP A 102 -5.24 -5.69 -23.83
C ASP A 102 -3.90 -5.30 -24.48
N GLU A 103 -2.87 -6.12 -24.26
CA GLU A 103 -1.51 -5.85 -24.71
C GLU A 103 -1.39 -5.69 -26.24
N ALA A 104 -2.14 -6.48 -27.00
CA ALA A 104 -2.12 -6.38 -28.46
C ALA A 104 -2.86 -5.14 -28.95
N LEU A 105 -4.02 -4.81 -28.37
CA LEU A 105 -4.75 -3.58 -28.71
C LEU A 105 -3.96 -2.33 -28.33
N ILE A 106 -3.28 -2.33 -27.18
CA ILE A 106 -2.39 -1.25 -26.75
C ILE A 106 -1.27 -1.05 -27.77
N GLY A 107 -0.59 -2.13 -28.17
CA GLY A 107 0.46 -2.05 -29.19
C GLY A 107 -0.04 -1.47 -30.52
N LEU A 108 -1.21 -1.94 -30.99
CA LEU A 108 -1.84 -1.41 -32.20
C LEU A 108 -2.24 0.05 -32.06
N ALA A 109 -2.76 0.46 -30.90
CA ALA A 109 -3.20 1.83 -30.65
C ALA A 109 -2.01 2.80 -30.61
N LEU A 110 -0.89 2.41 -30.00
CA LEU A 110 0.34 3.20 -29.98
C LEU A 110 0.98 3.32 -31.37
N GLU A 111 0.94 2.28 -32.20
CA GLU A 111 1.42 2.38 -33.58
C GLU A 111 0.49 3.22 -34.47
N ALA A 112 -0.82 3.14 -34.26
CA ALA A 112 -1.79 3.97 -34.96
C ALA A 112 -1.66 5.45 -34.58
N SER A 113 -1.37 5.77 -33.32
CA SER A 113 -1.24 7.16 -32.86
C SER A 113 -0.05 7.89 -33.51
N LYS A 114 1.02 7.16 -33.87
CA LYS A 114 2.19 7.69 -34.60
C LYS A 114 1.87 8.10 -36.04
N ARG A 115 0.76 7.61 -36.61
CA ARG A 115 0.33 7.94 -37.97
C ARG A 115 -0.48 9.23 -38.05
N ILE A 116 -0.87 9.79 -36.90
CA ILE A 116 -1.55 11.07 -36.82
C ILE A 116 -0.51 12.17 -37.09
N ALA A 117 -0.74 12.97 -38.12
CA ALA A 117 0.21 14.00 -38.54
C ALA A 117 0.29 15.15 -37.55
N THR A 118 -0.84 15.53 -36.96
CA THR A 118 -0.92 16.60 -35.95
C THR A 118 -0.29 16.15 -34.63
N PRO A 119 0.59 16.95 -33.99
CA PRO A 119 1.17 16.62 -32.70
C PRO A 119 0.09 16.39 -31.62
N HIS A 120 0.24 15.34 -30.81
CA HIS A 120 -0.79 14.99 -29.80
C HIS A 120 -1.05 16.09 -28.78
N ARG A 121 -0.05 16.95 -28.48
CA ARG A 121 -0.25 18.13 -27.62
C ARG A 121 -1.21 19.16 -28.19
N GLU A 122 -1.20 19.34 -29.51
CA GLU A 122 -2.13 20.26 -30.17
C GLU A 122 -3.55 19.68 -30.14
N LEU A 123 -3.69 18.37 -30.37
CA LEU A 123 -4.97 17.67 -30.26
C LEU A 123 -5.53 17.69 -28.82
N ASP A 124 -4.67 17.54 -27.82
CA ASP A 124 -5.05 17.69 -26.39
C ASP A 124 -5.56 19.10 -26.10
N GLN A 125 -4.92 20.13 -26.66
CA GLN A 125 -5.39 21.52 -26.51
C GLN A 125 -6.76 21.72 -27.17
N ARG A 126 -6.95 21.27 -28.42
CA ARG A 126 -8.24 21.36 -29.13
C ARG A 126 -9.34 20.66 -28.35
N PHE A 127 -9.04 19.49 -27.78
CA PHE A 127 -9.97 18.75 -26.92
C PHE A 127 -10.34 19.52 -25.65
N ARG A 128 -9.36 20.07 -24.93
CA ARG A 128 -9.59 20.90 -23.73
C ARG A 128 -10.42 22.15 -24.05
N GLU A 129 -10.19 22.78 -25.21
CA GLU A 129 -10.99 23.92 -25.65
C GLU A 129 -12.43 23.54 -25.94
N TRP A 130 -12.66 22.39 -26.57
CA TRP A 130 -14.00 21.82 -26.78
C TRP A 130 -14.69 21.49 -25.45
N GLU A 131 -13.98 20.84 -24.53
CA GLU A 131 -14.45 20.46 -23.19
C GLU A 131 -14.81 21.68 -22.33
N ALA A 132 -14.10 22.80 -22.51
CA ALA A 132 -14.37 24.05 -21.82
C ALA A 132 -15.62 24.81 -22.32
N ARG A 133 -16.16 24.49 -23.52
CA ARG A 133 -17.28 25.24 -24.13
C ARG A 133 -18.55 25.25 -23.28
N PRO A 134 -19.03 24.12 -22.72
CA PRO A 134 -20.23 24.13 -21.88
C PRO A 134 -20.04 24.97 -20.61
N TYR A 135 -18.85 24.95 -19.99
CA TYR A 135 -18.53 25.77 -18.82
C TYR A 135 -18.59 27.27 -19.13
N ARG A 136 -18.13 27.70 -20.33
CA ARG A 136 -18.23 29.11 -20.79
C ARG A 136 -19.67 29.54 -21.06
N LEU A 137 -20.57 28.60 -21.34
CA LEU A 137 -21.99 28.84 -21.60
C LEU A 137 -22.86 28.74 -20.33
N GLY A 138 -22.25 28.60 -19.13
CA GLY A 138 -22.98 28.45 -17.87
C GLY A 138 -23.69 27.10 -17.71
N LEU A 139 -23.43 26.14 -18.59
CA LEU A 139 -23.94 24.78 -18.50
C LEU A 139 -23.00 23.97 -17.59
N LYS A 140 -23.55 23.15 -16.69
CA LYS A 140 -22.78 22.19 -15.89
C LYS A 140 -22.76 20.83 -16.61
N PRO A 141 -21.78 20.51 -17.45
CA PRO A 141 -21.62 19.14 -17.92
C PRO A 141 -21.10 18.26 -16.78
N GLY A 142 -21.46 16.98 -16.81
CA GLY A 142 -20.88 15.97 -15.93
C GLY A 142 -19.36 15.91 -16.08
N ILE A 143 -18.67 15.49 -15.03
CA ILE A 143 -17.21 15.30 -15.03
C ILE A 143 -16.82 14.38 -16.19
N PRO A 144 -16.01 14.84 -17.16
CA PRO A 144 -15.51 13.97 -18.20
C PRO A 144 -14.57 12.92 -17.61
N PRO A 145 -14.65 11.65 -18.04
CA PRO A 145 -13.95 10.52 -17.43
C PRO A 145 -12.42 10.54 -17.61
N PHE A 146 -11.88 11.54 -18.31
CA PHE A 146 -10.56 11.51 -18.92
C PHE A 146 -9.44 12.21 -18.12
N ARG A 147 -9.72 12.70 -16.90
CA ARG A 147 -8.89 13.70 -16.19
C ARG A 147 -7.49 13.29 -15.73
N PHE A 148 -7.13 12.01 -15.70
CA PHE A 148 -5.83 11.59 -15.14
C PHE A 148 -4.65 11.68 -16.11
N HIS A 149 -4.88 11.50 -17.42
CA HIS A 149 -3.86 11.64 -18.47
C HIS A 149 -4.35 12.59 -19.54
N GLY A 150 -3.47 13.50 -20.00
CA GLY A 150 -3.74 14.26 -21.21
C GLY A 150 -3.79 13.33 -22.43
N LEU A 151 -4.46 13.75 -23.52
CA LEU A 151 -4.48 12.98 -24.77
C LEU A 151 -3.08 12.80 -25.39
N HIS A 152 -2.10 13.57 -24.91
CA HIS A 152 -0.71 13.50 -25.33
C HIS A 152 0.15 12.48 -24.54
N GLU A 153 -0.40 11.84 -23.51
CA GLU A 153 0.33 10.93 -22.61
C GLU A 153 -0.04 9.45 -22.80
N LEU A 154 -0.26 9.03 -24.05
CA LEU A 154 -0.70 7.67 -24.37
C LEU A 154 0.27 6.58 -23.87
N GLU A 155 1.57 6.85 -23.85
CA GLU A 155 2.57 5.89 -23.34
C GLU A 155 2.49 5.71 -21.82
N GLY A 156 2.24 6.79 -21.09
CA GLY A 156 2.01 6.76 -19.64
C GLY A 156 0.74 5.98 -19.32
N LEU A 157 -0.35 6.32 -20.03
CA LEU A 157 -1.62 5.61 -19.95
C LEU A 157 -1.49 4.12 -20.29
N ALA A 158 -0.69 3.76 -21.30
CA ALA A 158 -0.45 2.36 -21.68
C ALA A 158 0.24 1.57 -20.56
N LYS A 159 1.27 2.14 -19.93
CA LYS A 159 1.95 1.51 -18.79
C LYS A 159 0.99 1.28 -17.63
N GLU A 160 0.18 2.28 -17.30
CA GLU A 160 -0.81 2.18 -16.23
C GLU A 160 -1.93 1.18 -16.55
N SER A 161 -2.43 1.15 -17.79
CA SER A 161 -3.48 0.22 -18.22
C SER A 161 -3.00 -1.24 -18.17
N LEU A 162 -1.75 -1.50 -18.57
CA LEU A 162 -1.12 -2.82 -18.43
C LEU A 162 -0.93 -3.21 -16.96
N ALA A 163 -0.49 -2.29 -16.10
CA ALA A 163 -0.37 -2.55 -14.67
C ALA A 163 -1.73 -2.87 -14.04
N LEU A 164 -2.76 -2.06 -14.36
CA LEU A 164 -4.13 -2.26 -13.89
C LEU A 164 -4.72 -3.59 -14.38
N ALA A 165 -4.42 -4.01 -15.61
CA ALA A 165 -4.85 -5.29 -16.15
C ALA A 165 -4.20 -6.47 -15.41
N LYS A 166 -2.92 -6.37 -15.06
CA LYS A 166 -2.22 -7.36 -14.22
C LYS A 166 -2.83 -7.42 -12.82
N ASP A 167 -3.07 -6.27 -12.20
CA ASP A 167 -3.68 -6.18 -10.87
C ASP A 167 -5.10 -6.78 -10.88
N ARG A 168 -5.89 -6.54 -11.93
CA ARG A 168 -7.21 -7.17 -12.15
C ARG A 168 -7.13 -8.69 -12.23
N ALA A 169 -6.18 -9.21 -13.00
CA ALA A 169 -5.98 -10.64 -13.13
C ALA A 169 -5.54 -11.27 -11.81
N GLU A 170 -4.67 -10.60 -11.05
CA GLU A 170 -4.26 -11.03 -9.72
C GLU A 170 -5.43 -11.01 -8.73
N ALA A 171 -6.22 -9.94 -8.70
CA ALA A 171 -7.39 -9.80 -7.85
C ALA A 171 -8.40 -10.94 -8.11
N ALA A 172 -8.71 -11.20 -9.38
CA ALA A 172 -9.60 -12.29 -9.78
C ALA A 172 -9.04 -13.70 -9.44
N GLY A 173 -7.72 -13.86 -9.44
CA GLY A 173 -7.07 -15.12 -9.06
C GLY A 173 -7.01 -15.34 -7.55
N ARG A 174 -7.09 -14.28 -6.74
CA ARG A 174 -7.01 -14.38 -5.26
C ARG A 174 -8.38 -14.34 -4.58
N PHE A 175 -9.31 -13.54 -5.12
CA PHE A 175 -10.57 -13.21 -4.48
C PHE A 175 -11.76 -13.60 -5.36
N GLY A 176 -12.83 -14.09 -4.73
CA GLY A 176 -14.14 -14.18 -5.39
C GLY A 176 -14.77 -12.78 -5.56
N ASN A 177 -14.64 -11.94 -4.53
CA ASN A 177 -14.96 -10.52 -4.56
C ASN A 177 -13.85 -9.76 -3.80
N VAL A 178 -13.06 -8.96 -4.52
CA VAL A 178 -11.95 -8.19 -3.92
C VAL A 178 -12.45 -7.02 -3.05
N ASN A 179 -13.68 -6.56 -3.27
CA ASN A 179 -14.31 -5.47 -2.55
C ASN A 179 -15.04 -5.95 -1.28
N ALA A 180 -15.14 -7.26 -1.04
CA ALA A 180 -15.67 -7.77 0.22
C ALA A 180 -14.69 -7.51 1.37
N ASP A 181 -15.24 -7.36 2.58
CA ASP A 181 -14.43 -7.28 3.79
C ASP A 181 -13.65 -8.58 4.01
N THR A 182 -12.38 -8.41 4.34
CA THR A 182 -11.48 -9.49 4.69
C THR A 182 -11.59 -9.84 6.18
N ASP A 183 -11.16 -11.05 6.57
CA ASP A 183 -11.14 -11.46 7.99
C ASP A 183 -10.30 -10.48 8.86
N GLN A 184 -9.26 -9.89 8.27
CA GLN A 184 -8.37 -8.92 8.88
C GLN A 184 -9.10 -7.59 9.16
N GLU A 185 -9.94 -7.13 8.23
CA GLU A 185 -10.78 -5.94 8.42
C GLU A 185 -11.88 -6.18 9.43
N HIS A 186 -12.56 -7.34 9.34
CA HIS A 186 -13.57 -7.73 10.32
C HIS A 186 -12.98 -7.81 11.72
N TRP A 187 -11.77 -8.36 11.87
CA TRP A 187 -11.05 -8.37 13.14
C TRP A 187 -10.80 -6.95 13.67
N CYS A 188 -10.42 -6.00 12.82
CA CYS A 188 -10.24 -4.61 13.24
C CYS A 188 -11.56 -4.01 13.77
N CYS A 189 -12.69 -4.23 13.08
CA CYS A 189 -14.01 -3.80 13.54
C CYS A 189 -14.38 -4.42 14.90
N VAL A 190 -14.08 -5.71 15.11
CA VAL A 190 -14.34 -6.38 16.39
C VAL A 190 -13.49 -5.81 17.53
N VAL A 191 -12.20 -5.54 17.29
CA VAL A 191 -11.30 -5.00 18.32
C VAL A 191 -11.69 -3.57 18.71
N LEU A 192 -12.09 -2.75 17.74
CA LEU A 192 -12.48 -1.35 17.99
C LEU A 192 -13.99 -1.18 18.23
N ALA A 193 -14.74 -2.27 18.39
CA ALA A 193 -16.18 -2.23 18.60
C ALA A 193 -16.56 -1.32 19.79
N GLY A 194 -17.49 -0.40 19.54
CA GLY A 194 -17.93 0.58 20.53
C GLY A 194 -17.01 1.78 20.72
N MET A 195 -15.98 1.96 19.88
CA MET A 195 -15.34 3.27 19.71
C MET A 195 -16.15 4.10 18.72
N GLU A 196 -16.23 5.40 18.98
CA GLU A 196 -16.80 6.36 18.03
C GLU A 196 -15.67 7.15 17.38
N PRO A 197 -15.62 7.24 16.04
CA PRO A 197 -14.68 8.12 15.38
C PRO A 197 -15.09 9.59 15.56
N ASP A 198 -14.15 10.50 15.33
CA ASP A 198 -14.41 11.93 15.27
C ASP A 198 -15.23 12.34 14.03
N ASP A 199 -15.50 13.64 13.90
CA ASP A 199 -16.25 14.22 12.78
C ASP A 199 -15.60 13.95 11.40
N PHE A 200 -14.32 13.56 11.36
CA PHE A 200 -13.58 13.22 10.16
C PHE A 200 -13.47 11.71 9.93
N GLY A 201 -14.11 10.89 10.76
CA GLY A 201 -14.04 9.44 10.68
C GLY A 201 -12.73 8.84 11.23
N LEU A 202 -11.98 9.62 12.02
CA LEU A 202 -10.71 9.19 12.62
C LEU A 202 -10.92 8.75 14.06
N TYR A 203 -10.25 7.66 14.45
CA TYR A 203 -10.26 7.15 15.82
C TYR A 203 -9.13 7.76 16.64
N ASP A 204 -9.34 7.92 17.95
CA ASP A 204 -8.28 8.34 18.87
C ASP A 204 -7.12 7.34 18.88
N GLY A 205 -5.91 7.83 18.57
CA GLY A 205 -4.75 6.97 18.35
C GLY A 205 -4.27 6.25 19.62
N ASP A 206 -4.41 6.86 20.79
CA ASP A 206 -3.96 6.28 22.05
C ASP A 206 -4.91 5.15 22.49
N GLU A 207 -6.23 5.38 22.41
CA GLU A 207 -7.23 4.36 22.69
C GLU A 207 -7.15 3.19 21.70
N VAL A 208 -6.99 3.48 20.40
CA VAL A 208 -6.75 2.45 19.37
C VAL A 208 -5.52 1.62 19.74
N ALA A 209 -4.45 2.28 20.18
CA ALA A 209 -3.22 1.59 20.54
C ALA A 209 -3.39 0.70 21.77
N GLU A 210 -4.12 1.12 22.80
CA GLU A 210 -4.44 0.27 23.94
C GLU A 210 -5.21 -0.99 23.53
N ARG A 211 -6.25 -0.84 22.70
CA ARG A 211 -7.08 -1.97 22.26
C ARG A 211 -6.29 -2.98 21.43
N PHE A 212 -5.51 -2.53 20.45
CA PHE A 212 -4.68 -3.45 19.67
C PHE A 212 -3.56 -4.09 20.51
N LYS A 213 -2.99 -3.37 21.48
CA LYS A 213 -1.96 -3.92 22.39
C LYS A 213 -2.51 -5.02 23.30
N ALA A 214 -3.83 -5.09 23.52
CA ALA A 214 -4.47 -6.18 24.26
C ALA A 214 -4.48 -7.54 23.51
N HIS A 215 -4.10 -7.56 22.23
CA HIS A 215 -4.05 -8.77 21.39
C HIS A 215 -2.60 -9.11 20.98
N PRO A 216 -1.76 -9.62 21.92
CA PRO A 216 -0.33 -9.81 21.68
C PRO A 216 0.00 -10.81 20.56
N ASP A 217 -0.87 -11.78 20.30
CA ASP A 217 -0.79 -12.73 19.18
C ASP A 217 -0.84 -12.04 17.80
N ARG A 218 -1.47 -10.87 17.71
CA ARG A 218 -1.61 -10.08 16.48
C ARG A 218 -0.69 -8.86 16.41
N LEU A 219 0.20 -8.67 17.38
CA LEU A 219 1.12 -7.54 17.36
C LEU A 219 2.36 -7.80 16.50
N PRO A 220 2.83 -6.81 15.73
CA PRO A 220 4.15 -6.89 15.12
C PRO A 220 5.21 -6.86 16.23
N HIS A 221 6.16 -7.80 16.21
CA HIS A 221 7.27 -7.84 17.18
C HIS A 221 8.52 -7.12 16.67
N THR A 222 8.59 -6.91 15.35
CA THR A 222 9.77 -6.43 14.65
C THR A 222 9.34 -5.42 13.59
N LEU A 223 10.27 -4.56 13.16
CA LEU A 223 9.97 -3.63 12.08
C LEU A 223 9.68 -4.40 10.78
N ALA A 224 10.31 -5.57 10.58
CA ALA A 224 9.97 -6.45 9.47
C ALA A 224 8.51 -6.93 9.50
N ASP A 225 7.93 -7.18 10.68
CA ASP A 225 6.50 -7.50 10.83
C ASP A 225 5.62 -6.30 10.49
N CYS A 226 6.00 -5.10 10.97
CA CYS A 226 5.30 -3.87 10.59
C CYS A 226 5.28 -3.68 9.07
N LEU A 227 6.42 -3.84 8.39
CA LEU A 227 6.50 -3.72 6.94
C LEU A 227 5.66 -4.79 6.23
N HIS A 228 5.64 -6.02 6.75
CA HIS A 228 4.81 -7.11 6.23
C HIS A 228 3.32 -6.76 6.27
N GLU A 229 2.81 -6.29 7.42
CA GLU A 229 1.40 -5.87 7.53
C GLU A 229 1.10 -4.62 6.67
N LEU A 230 2.02 -3.67 6.62
CA LEU A 230 1.87 -2.47 5.79
C LEU A 230 1.83 -2.78 4.28
N ASP A 231 2.57 -3.80 3.85
CA ASP A 231 2.52 -4.31 2.47
C ASP A 231 1.21 -5.04 2.20
N TYR A 232 0.68 -5.80 3.17
CA TYR A 232 -0.65 -6.40 3.07
C TYR A 232 -1.74 -5.35 2.80
N TRP A 233 -1.81 -4.29 3.60
CA TRP A 233 -2.81 -3.23 3.43
C TRP A 233 -2.66 -2.50 2.08
N ARG A 234 -1.42 -2.22 1.67
CA ARG A 234 -1.11 -1.63 0.36
C ARG A 234 -1.59 -2.53 -0.77
N ASP A 235 -1.27 -3.82 -0.71
CA ASP A 235 -1.56 -4.75 -1.79
C ASP A 235 -3.06 -5.02 -1.88
N LEU A 236 -3.78 -5.08 -0.75
CA LEU A 236 -5.24 -5.15 -0.73
C LEU A 236 -5.86 -3.93 -1.42
N TRP A 237 -5.43 -2.72 -1.06
CA TRP A 237 -5.89 -1.49 -1.70
C TRP A 237 -5.55 -1.44 -3.20
N ARG A 238 -4.33 -1.86 -3.58
CA ARG A 238 -3.88 -1.97 -4.99
C ARG A 238 -4.78 -2.90 -5.79
N LEU A 239 -5.18 -4.04 -5.22
CA LEU A 239 -6.06 -4.98 -5.91
C LEU A 239 -7.51 -4.46 -5.98
N ARG A 240 -8.00 -3.76 -4.96
CA ARG A 240 -9.34 -3.14 -4.96
C ARG A 240 -9.47 -2.01 -5.97
N ARG A 241 -8.50 -1.10 -6.06
CA ARG A 241 -8.50 -0.02 -7.08
C ARG A 241 -8.50 -0.54 -8.51
N ALA A 242 -8.08 -1.78 -8.71
CA ALA A 242 -8.09 -2.45 -10.00
C ALA A 242 -9.49 -3.00 -10.37
N SER A 243 -10.38 -3.20 -9.39
CA SER A 243 -11.74 -3.69 -9.59
C SER A 243 -12.52 -2.84 -10.60
N ARG A 244 -13.30 -3.50 -11.46
CA ARG A 244 -14.16 -2.84 -12.44
C ARG A 244 -15.40 -2.19 -11.82
N GLU A 245 -15.83 -2.68 -10.66
CA GLU A 245 -17.04 -2.22 -9.98
C GLU A 245 -16.84 -0.87 -9.27
N SER A 246 -15.61 -0.61 -8.80
CA SER A 246 -15.24 0.64 -8.10
C SER A 246 -13.82 1.05 -8.48
N PRO A 247 -13.60 1.57 -9.70
CA PRO A 247 -12.26 1.91 -10.16
C PRO A 247 -11.75 3.23 -9.55
N GLY A 248 -10.44 3.28 -9.31
CA GLY A 248 -9.74 4.53 -8.99
C GLY A 248 -10.10 5.15 -7.64
N ALA A 249 -10.34 6.47 -7.61
CA ALA A 249 -10.58 7.24 -6.39
C ALA A 249 -11.90 6.92 -5.66
N TYR A 250 -12.74 6.05 -6.24
CA TYR A 250 -13.97 5.55 -5.63
C TYR A 250 -13.84 4.09 -5.19
N ALA A 251 -12.61 3.54 -5.19
CA ALA A 251 -12.34 2.19 -4.71
C ALA A 251 -12.71 2.07 -3.23
N TYR A 252 -13.25 0.92 -2.85
CA TYR A 252 -13.56 0.64 -1.46
C TYR A 252 -12.26 0.61 -0.63
N GLU A 253 -12.16 1.52 0.34
CA GLU A 253 -10.97 1.65 1.20
C GLU A 253 -11.00 0.71 2.42
N GLY A 254 -12.08 -0.07 2.58
CA GLY A 254 -12.31 -0.84 3.80
C GLY A 254 -13.02 -0.02 4.88
N PRO A 255 -13.30 -0.64 6.03
CA PRO A 255 -13.81 0.06 7.21
C PRO A 255 -12.75 1.01 7.81
N GLY A 256 -13.19 2.06 8.49
CA GLY A 256 -12.30 3.03 9.13
C GLY A 256 -11.37 2.38 10.17
N GLU A 257 -11.81 1.30 10.80
CA GLU A 257 -11.07 0.50 11.78
C GLU A 257 -9.83 -0.16 11.17
N ALA A 258 -9.89 -0.55 9.90
CA ALA A 258 -8.72 -1.07 9.18
C ALA A 258 -7.70 0.05 8.90
N SER A 259 -8.17 1.26 8.61
CA SER A 259 -7.30 2.43 8.51
C SER A 259 -6.66 2.79 9.86
N ALA A 260 -7.42 2.73 10.96
CA ALA A 260 -6.90 2.91 12.31
C ALA A 260 -5.81 1.88 12.65
N ARG A 261 -6.01 0.61 12.26
CA ARG A 261 -5.00 -0.44 12.39
C ARG A 261 -3.72 -0.11 11.60
N ARG A 262 -3.85 0.33 10.35
CA ARG A 262 -2.71 0.74 9.54
C ARG A 262 -1.92 1.88 10.21
N PHE A 263 -2.59 2.92 10.71
CA PHE A 263 -1.95 4.03 11.41
C PHE A 263 -1.21 3.58 12.66
N PHE A 264 -1.83 2.70 13.46
CA PHE A 264 -1.21 2.06 14.61
C PHE A 264 0.09 1.33 14.27
N VAL A 265 0.12 0.57 13.16
CA VAL A 265 1.32 -0.15 12.71
C VAL A 265 2.40 0.83 12.25
N GLU A 266 2.02 1.93 11.60
CA GLU A 266 2.96 3.00 11.24
C GLU A 266 3.55 3.64 12.50
N ASP A 267 2.79 3.84 13.58
CA ASP A 267 3.32 4.35 14.86
C ASP A 267 4.29 3.35 15.50
N ARG A 268 4.08 2.05 15.31
CA ARG A 268 5.02 1.02 15.76
C ARG A 268 6.38 1.10 15.07
N LEU A 269 6.51 1.74 13.91
CA LEU A 269 7.81 2.00 13.29
C LEU A 269 8.66 2.98 14.12
N ALA A 270 8.04 3.87 14.88
CA ALA A 270 8.74 4.78 15.80
C ALA A 270 9.05 4.13 17.16
N GLU A 271 8.26 3.13 17.58
CA GLU A 271 8.44 2.50 18.90
C GLU A 271 9.32 1.25 18.89
N ILE A 272 9.26 0.43 17.84
CA ILE A 272 10.00 -0.82 17.79
C ILE A 272 11.44 -0.53 17.38
N ARG A 273 12.37 -0.78 18.29
CA ARG A 273 13.79 -0.59 18.02
C ARG A 273 14.30 -1.57 16.95
N PRO A 274 15.05 -1.10 15.92
CA PRO A 274 15.61 -1.97 14.89
C PRO A 274 16.54 -3.02 15.51
N ARG A 275 16.49 -4.26 15.00
CA ARG A 275 17.36 -5.36 15.45
C ARG A 275 18.76 -5.25 14.87
N ASN A 276 18.84 -4.73 13.65
CA ASN A 276 20.06 -4.55 12.89
C ASN A 276 19.91 -3.37 11.90
N ARG A 277 21.02 -3.01 11.26
CA ARG A 277 21.06 -1.90 10.29
C ARG A 277 20.26 -2.19 9.03
N ASP A 278 20.09 -3.46 8.64
CA ASP A 278 19.39 -3.81 7.41
C ASP A 278 17.88 -3.62 7.56
N GLU A 279 17.34 -3.94 8.75
CA GLU A 279 15.96 -3.66 9.12
C GLU A 279 15.69 -2.15 9.12
N ALA A 280 16.60 -1.34 9.67
CA ALA A 280 16.47 0.12 9.62
C ALA A 280 16.50 0.66 8.17
N LYS A 281 17.41 0.15 7.33
CA LYS A 281 17.47 0.50 5.90
C LYS A 281 16.21 0.07 5.14
N ALA A 282 15.60 -1.07 5.52
CA ALA A 282 14.37 -1.53 4.90
C ALA A 282 13.23 -0.54 5.19
N VAL A 283 13.09 -0.08 6.44
CA VAL A 283 12.10 0.96 6.79
C VAL A 283 12.36 2.25 6.04
N LEU A 284 13.61 2.74 5.96
CA LEU A 284 13.93 3.96 5.20
C LEU A 284 13.53 3.87 3.71
N ARG A 285 13.80 2.73 3.07
CA ARG A 285 13.41 2.50 1.67
C ARG A 285 11.90 2.48 1.51
N HIS A 286 11.20 1.80 2.41
CA HIS A 286 9.74 1.73 2.42
C HIS A 286 9.12 3.11 2.65
N ALA A 287 9.66 3.87 3.59
CA ALA A 287 9.17 5.18 3.96
C ALA A 287 9.36 6.23 2.86
N ASN A 288 10.49 6.20 2.16
CA ASN A 288 10.75 7.06 0.99
C ASN A 288 9.79 6.78 -0.17
N ILE A 289 9.37 5.53 -0.37
CA ILE A 289 8.40 5.16 -1.42
C ILE A 289 6.99 5.65 -1.06
N ARG A 290 6.70 5.81 0.23
CA ARG A 290 5.34 6.01 0.75
C ARG A 290 5.10 7.38 1.38
N ASP A 291 6.08 8.27 1.30
CA ASP A 291 6.01 9.61 1.89
C ASP A 291 5.74 9.60 3.43
N LEU A 292 6.09 8.48 4.08
CA LEU A 292 5.86 8.23 5.51
C LEU A 292 6.76 9.07 6.43
N LEU A 293 7.74 9.79 5.86
CA LEU A 293 8.73 10.58 6.60
C LEU A 293 8.32 12.05 6.78
N ASN A 294 7.09 12.41 6.41
CA ASN A 294 6.63 13.79 6.53
C ASN A 294 6.00 14.07 7.92
N GLY A 295 6.32 15.25 8.45
CA GLY A 295 5.77 15.74 9.72
C GLY A 295 6.34 15.03 10.96
N ALA A 296 5.77 15.36 12.12
CA ALA A 296 6.29 14.92 13.42
C ALA A 296 6.39 13.39 13.58
N LYS A 297 5.48 12.63 12.95
CA LYS A 297 5.54 11.16 12.94
C LYS A 297 6.74 10.64 12.15
N GLY A 298 7.03 11.25 11.01
CA GLY A 298 8.22 10.94 10.21
C GLY A 298 9.51 11.20 10.98
N ASP A 299 9.59 12.32 11.70
CA ASP A 299 10.73 12.66 12.56
C ASP A 299 10.95 11.60 13.65
N ALA A 300 9.87 11.19 14.35
CA ALA A 300 9.96 10.15 15.38
C ALA A 300 10.43 8.79 14.82
N ILE A 301 9.99 8.42 13.61
CA ILE A 301 10.48 7.23 12.92
C ILE A 301 11.98 7.37 12.63
N LEU A 302 12.42 8.51 12.06
CA LEU A 302 13.82 8.76 11.75
C LEU A 302 14.71 8.68 12.99
N GLU A 303 14.32 9.34 14.08
CA GLU A 303 15.02 9.30 15.36
C GLU A 303 15.15 7.86 15.89
N ASN A 304 14.09 7.06 15.81
CA ASN A 304 14.15 5.65 16.21
C ASN A 304 15.14 4.83 15.37
N LEU A 305 15.18 5.07 14.05
CA LEU A 305 15.99 4.30 13.10
C LEU A 305 17.49 4.63 13.17
N ILE A 306 17.85 5.87 13.47
CA ILE A 306 19.26 6.30 13.60
C ILE A 306 19.87 5.87 14.94
N GLY A 307 19.03 5.64 15.96
CA GLY A 307 19.45 5.13 17.27
C GLY A 307 19.57 6.24 18.29
#